data_AF-A0A0L0D1C2-F1
#
_entry.id   AF-A0A0L0D1C2-F1
#
_cell.length_a   1.000
_cell.length_b   1.000
_cell.length_c   1.000
_cell.angle_alpha   90.00
_cell.angle_beta   90.00
_cell.angle_gamma   90.00
#
_symmetry.space_group_name_H-M   'P 1'
#
loop_
_entity.id
_entity.type
_entity.pdbx_description
1 polymer ?
#
loop_
_entity_poly.entity_id
_entity_poly.type
_entity_poly.pdbx_seq_one_letter_code
_entity_poly.pdbx_strand_id
1 'polypeptide(L)'
;MEVSLDLASDVFSHVLSRAPPAEAGLMEALAVLIAEAADEPSVPADWMDAFSELLADAGVDEDTAVAAAAEFVLRAAQASVAAASCARAESQPAASIAIADSSHPYALACVDSVSGKPLSLGEVNDRVAEASGSCAVSLEVFMEGTRAVDARERRLALRELCPCHVKKDIDVFWKRIMAMVNDPDPDVRYQVLHNLCDGSPLRLEADVIAAIEILHNDADKRVARAARRVLVEYRKTGDWNVM
;
A
#
# COMPACT_ATOMS: atom_id res chain seq x y z
N MET A 1 6.00 14.58 25.27
CA MET A 1 4.69 14.38 24.62
C MET A 1 3.71 14.18 25.76
N GLU A 2 3.09 15.27 26.22
CA GLU A 2 2.09 15.22 27.29
C GLU A 2 0.81 14.67 26.67
N VAL A 3 0.43 13.45 27.07
CA VAL A 3 -0.93 12.98 26.78
C VAL A 3 -1.86 13.80 27.67
N SER A 4 -2.76 14.57 27.06
CA SER A 4 -3.73 15.37 27.80
C SER A 4 -4.57 14.46 28.69
N LEU A 5 -4.48 14.68 30.01
CA LEU A 5 -5.21 13.95 31.06
C LEU A 5 -6.73 13.93 30.84
N ASP A 6 -7.27 14.91 30.09
CA ASP A 6 -8.69 15.02 29.79
C ASP A 6 -9.20 13.84 28.93
N LEU A 7 -8.38 13.31 28.02
CA LEU A 7 -8.78 12.21 27.14
C LEU A 7 -8.86 10.87 27.89
N ALA A 8 -8.00 10.67 28.89
CA ALA A 8 -8.03 9.48 29.74
C ALA A 8 -9.27 9.48 30.65
N SER A 9 -9.66 10.65 31.16
CA SER A 9 -10.83 10.85 32.01
C SER A 9 -12.16 10.55 31.28
N ASP A 10 -12.28 10.99 30.02
CA ASP A 10 -13.50 10.79 29.21
C ASP A 10 -13.70 9.32 28.82
N VAL A 11 -12.61 8.62 28.48
CA VAL A 11 -12.65 7.18 28.17
C VAL A 11 -13.02 6.37 29.41
N PHE A 12 -12.49 6.74 30.58
CA PHE A 12 -12.82 6.08 31.85
C PHE A 12 -14.29 6.26 32.24
N SER A 13 -14.80 7.49 32.16
CA SER A 13 -16.21 7.80 32.45
C SER A 13 -17.15 7.04 31.51
N HIS A 14 -16.76 6.87 30.25
CA HIS A 14 -17.54 6.11 29.27
C HIS A 14 -17.60 4.62 29.59
N VAL A 15 -16.47 4.02 29.99
CA VAL A 15 -16.39 2.59 30.34
C VAL A 15 -17.15 2.29 31.63
N LEU A 16 -17.03 3.15 32.66
CA LEU A 16 -17.76 3.01 33.93
C LEU A 16 -19.28 3.11 33.72
N SER A 17 -19.74 3.96 32.81
CA SER A 17 -21.18 4.12 32.51
C SER A 17 -21.83 2.88 31.88
N ARG A 18 -21.04 1.90 31.45
CA ARG A 18 -21.50 0.70 30.72
C ARG A 18 -21.24 -0.62 31.45
N ALA A 19 -20.59 -0.58 32.61
CA ALA A 19 -20.33 -1.77 33.40
C ALA A 19 -21.61 -2.26 34.12
N PRO A 20 -21.85 -3.58 34.21
CA PRO A 20 -22.96 -4.13 34.97
C PRO A 20 -22.79 -3.84 36.48
N PRO A 21 -23.88 -3.70 37.24
CA PRO A 21 -23.85 -3.20 38.62
C PRO A 21 -23.11 -4.10 39.62
N ALA A 22 -22.89 -5.38 39.28
CA ALA A 22 -22.10 -6.30 40.10
C ALA A 22 -20.57 -6.07 39.98
N GLU A 23 -20.12 -5.34 38.97
CA GLU A 23 -18.70 -5.10 38.65
C GLU A 23 -18.29 -3.63 38.83
N ALA A 24 -19.26 -2.74 39.12
CA ALA A 24 -19.04 -1.31 39.26
C ALA A 24 -18.04 -0.96 40.37
N GLY A 25 -18.10 -1.65 41.51
CA GLY A 25 -17.15 -1.41 42.62
C GLY A 25 -15.72 -1.83 42.28
N LEU A 26 -15.55 -2.89 41.49
CA LEU A 26 -14.22 -3.38 41.08
C LEU A 26 -13.61 -2.46 40.02
N MET A 27 -14.43 -1.94 39.10
CA MET A 27 -14.00 -0.96 38.10
C MET A 27 -13.69 0.42 38.69
N GLU A 28 -14.41 0.85 39.73
CA GLU A 28 -14.14 2.10 40.45
C GLU A 28 -12.84 1.99 41.27
N ALA A 29 -12.58 0.84 41.92
CA ALA A 29 -11.31 0.57 42.58
C ALA A 29 -10.13 0.48 41.59
N LEU A 30 -10.33 -0.14 40.42
CA LEU A 30 -9.32 -0.18 39.35
C LEU A 30 -9.02 1.22 38.81
N ALA A 31 -10.05 2.08 38.70
CA ALA A 31 -9.91 3.46 38.24
C ALA A 31 -9.04 4.30 39.19
N VAL A 32 -9.23 4.14 40.50
CA VAL A 32 -8.42 4.84 41.52
C VAL A 32 -6.96 4.38 41.48
N LEU A 33 -6.72 3.07 41.39
CA LEU A 33 -5.35 2.51 41.30
C LEU A 33 -4.62 2.96 40.03
N ILE A 34 -5.33 3.06 38.90
CA ILE A 34 -4.75 3.53 37.63
C ILE A 34 -4.50 5.04 37.66
N ALA A 35 -5.36 5.82 38.32
CA ALA A 35 -5.17 7.26 38.49
C ALA A 35 -3.98 7.57 39.42
N GLU A 36 -3.82 6.83 40.53
CA GLU A 36 -2.65 6.97 41.41
C GLU A 36 -1.34 6.54 40.73
N ALA A 37 -1.35 5.46 39.94
CA ALA A 37 -0.17 5.01 39.19
C ALA A 37 0.21 5.93 38.01
N ALA A 38 -0.71 6.80 37.57
CA ALA A 38 -0.45 7.77 36.51
C ALA A 38 0.24 9.04 37.01
N ASP A 39 0.07 9.40 38.29
CA ASP A 39 0.69 10.59 38.91
C ASP A 39 2.08 10.32 39.52
N GLU A 40 2.40 9.07 39.90
CA GLU A 40 3.75 8.65 40.31
C GLU A 40 4.23 7.39 39.54
N PRO A 41 5.36 7.44 38.80
CA PRO A 41 5.80 6.35 37.93
C PRO A 41 6.40 5.14 38.68
N SER A 42 6.30 5.08 40.01
CA SER A 42 6.73 3.95 40.82
C SER A 42 5.54 3.27 41.46
N VAL A 43 5.19 2.09 40.95
CA VAL A 43 4.18 1.22 41.55
C VAL A 43 4.62 0.86 42.98
N PRO A 44 3.82 1.14 44.03
CA PRO A 44 4.16 0.81 45.41
C PRO A 44 4.49 -0.68 45.56
N ALA A 45 5.50 -1.03 46.35
CA ALA A 45 5.98 -2.42 46.45
C ALA A 45 4.92 -3.40 47.01
N ASP A 46 3.88 -2.88 47.65
CA ASP A 46 2.77 -3.56 48.31
C ASP A 46 1.45 -3.53 47.53
N TRP A 47 1.43 -3.01 46.30
CA TRP A 47 0.19 -2.87 45.53
C TRP A 47 -0.50 -4.22 45.25
N MET A 48 0.27 -5.29 45.08
CA MET A 48 -0.24 -6.65 44.88
C MET A 48 -0.91 -7.20 46.14
N ASP A 49 -0.43 -6.82 47.33
CA ASP A 49 -1.03 -7.24 48.60
C ASP A 49 -2.36 -6.50 48.81
N ALA A 50 -2.40 -5.19 48.55
CA ALA A 50 -3.64 -4.41 48.61
C ALA A 50 -4.69 -4.86 47.58
N PHE A 51 -4.25 -5.19 46.36
CA PHE A 51 -5.11 -5.72 45.31
C PHE A 51 -5.65 -7.12 45.68
N SER A 52 -4.82 -7.99 46.27
CA SER A 52 -5.25 -9.31 46.72
C SER A 52 -6.24 -9.25 47.88
N GLU A 53 -6.06 -8.34 48.84
CA GLU A 53 -6.99 -8.13 49.95
C GLU A 53 -8.36 -7.63 49.45
N LEU A 54 -8.36 -6.72 48.46
CA LEU A 54 -9.59 -6.22 47.82
C LEU A 54 -10.37 -7.32 47.07
N LEU A 55 -9.66 -8.21 46.37
CA LEU A 55 -10.27 -9.35 45.66
C LEU A 55 -10.84 -10.38 46.63
N ALA A 56 -10.16 -10.61 47.76
CA ALA A 56 -10.63 -11.50 48.82
C ALA A 56 -11.92 -10.99 49.46
N ASP A 57 -12.00 -9.68 49.75
CA ASP A 57 -13.21 -9.04 50.31
C ASP A 57 -14.39 -9.06 49.31
N ALA A 58 -14.11 -9.04 48.01
CA ALA A 58 -15.12 -9.15 46.95
C ALA A 58 -15.58 -10.61 46.70
N GLY A 59 -14.95 -11.61 47.34
CA GLY A 59 -15.24 -13.02 47.15
C GLY A 59 -14.92 -13.55 45.74
N VAL A 60 -14.02 -12.86 45.02
CA VAL A 60 -13.60 -13.25 43.67
C VAL A 60 -12.46 -14.26 43.82
N ASP A 61 -12.56 -15.41 43.15
CA ASP A 61 -11.46 -16.37 43.16
C ASP A 61 -10.25 -15.82 42.38
N GLU A 62 -9.05 -16.15 42.86
CA GLU A 62 -7.78 -15.62 42.37
C GLU A 62 -7.57 -15.90 40.87
N ASP A 63 -8.04 -17.05 40.35
CA ASP A 63 -7.89 -17.40 38.94
C ASP A 63 -8.80 -16.52 38.05
N THR A 64 -10.02 -16.22 38.52
CA THR A 64 -10.93 -15.30 37.82
C THR A 64 -10.41 -13.87 37.83
N ALA A 65 -9.80 -13.43 38.94
CA ALA A 65 -9.24 -12.09 39.05
C ALA A 65 -8.02 -11.88 38.14
N VAL A 66 -7.13 -12.88 38.06
CA VAL A 66 -5.96 -12.84 37.16
C VAL A 66 -6.39 -12.82 35.70
N ALA A 67 -7.44 -13.57 35.32
CA ALA A 67 -7.98 -13.56 33.96
C ALA A 67 -8.57 -12.18 33.59
N ALA A 68 -9.35 -11.58 34.50
CA ALA A 68 -9.93 -10.26 34.29
C ALA A 68 -8.87 -9.15 34.18
N ALA A 69 -7.85 -9.20 35.05
CA ALA A 69 -6.72 -8.27 34.99
C ALA A 69 -5.92 -8.41 33.68
N ALA A 70 -5.65 -9.64 33.24
CA ALA A 70 -4.96 -9.89 31.98
C ALA A 70 -5.75 -9.36 30.76
N GLU A 71 -7.07 -9.57 30.74
CA GLU A 71 -7.93 -9.03 29.69
C GLU A 71 -7.96 -7.50 29.70
N PHE A 72 -8.00 -6.89 30.89
CA PHE A 72 -7.96 -5.43 31.03
C PHE A 72 -6.64 -4.84 30.52
N VAL A 73 -5.49 -5.41 30.92
CA VAL A 73 -4.16 -4.98 30.45
C VAL A 73 -4.05 -5.12 28.93
N LEU A 74 -4.58 -6.21 28.37
CA LEU A 74 -4.58 -6.43 26.92
C LEU A 74 -5.42 -5.39 26.19
N ARG A 75 -6.62 -5.08 26.69
CA ARG A 75 -7.49 -4.03 26.11
C ARG A 75 -6.87 -2.64 26.23
N ALA A 76 -6.25 -2.33 27.36
CA ALA A 76 -5.55 -1.06 27.57
C ALA A 76 -4.34 -0.92 26.62
N ALA A 77 -3.57 -1.99 26.41
CA ALA A 77 -2.47 -2.02 25.45
C ALA A 77 -2.97 -1.82 24.02
N GLN A 78 -4.07 -2.48 23.63
CA GLN A 78 -4.69 -2.30 22.31
C GLN A 78 -5.20 -0.88 22.09
N ALA A 79 -5.84 -0.27 23.10
CA ALA A 79 -6.30 1.11 23.07
C ALA A 79 -5.12 2.10 22.96
N SER A 80 -4.01 1.85 23.67
CA SER A 80 -2.79 2.64 23.58
C SER A 80 -2.14 2.56 22.19
N VAL A 81 -2.11 1.37 21.57
CA VAL A 81 -1.62 1.20 20.18
C VAL A 81 -2.51 1.95 19.19
N ALA A 82 -3.84 1.90 19.37
CA ALA A 82 -4.78 2.63 18.52
C ALA A 82 -4.66 4.15 18.68
N ALA A 83 -4.52 4.64 19.92
CA ALA A 83 -4.31 6.05 20.22
C ALA A 83 -2.95 6.55 19.71
N ALA A 84 -1.88 5.76 19.85
CA ALA A 84 -0.58 6.06 19.27
C ALA A 84 -0.63 6.06 17.74
N SER A 85 -1.42 5.18 17.13
CA SER A 85 -1.65 5.19 15.68
C SER A 85 -2.42 6.44 15.22
N CYS A 86 -3.37 6.94 16.01
CA CYS A 86 -4.08 8.19 15.72
C CYS A 86 -3.17 9.41 15.92
N ALA A 87 -2.42 9.48 17.01
CA ALA A 87 -1.49 10.59 17.28
C ALA A 87 -0.32 10.66 16.28
N ARG A 88 0.08 9.51 15.70
CA ARG A 88 1.07 9.46 14.62
C ARG A 88 0.52 9.97 13.29
N ALA A 89 -0.78 9.84 13.05
CA ALA A 89 -1.45 10.40 11.88
C ALA A 89 -1.58 11.94 11.94
N GLU A 90 -1.55 12.53 13.15
CA GLU A 90 -1.63 14.00 13.34
C GLU A 90 -0.27 14.70 13.36
N SER A 91 0.84 13.98 13.57
CA SER A 91 2.19 14.57 13.73
C SER A 91 3.17 14.34 12.57
N GLN A 92 2.80 13.52 11.59
CA GLN A 92 3.56 13.42 10.34
C GLN A 92 2.96 14.40 9.32
N PRO A 93 3.77 15.24 8.64
CA PRO A 93 3.26 15.99 7.50
C PRO A 93 2.74 14.94 6.51
N ALA A 94 1.43 14.98 6.24
CA ALA A 94 0.81 14.12 5.25
C ALA A 94 1.70 14.14 4.00
N ALA A 95 2.11 12.97 3.53
CA ALA A 95 2.81 12.85 2.25
C ALA A 95 1.85 13.36 1.17
N SER A 96 1.86 14.67 0.94
CA SER A 96 0.97 15.31 -0.01
C SER A 96 1.49 14.94 -1.39
N ILE A 97 0.73 14.13 -2.12
CA ILE A 97 0.96 13.94 -3.55
C ILE A 97 0.71 15.30 -4.19
N ALA A 98 1.79 16.00 -4.55
CA ALA A 98 1.68 17.20 -5.34
C ALA A 98 1.33 16.77 -6.76
N ILE A 99 0.06 16.88 -7.13
CA ILE A 99 -0.35 16.84 -8.53
C ILE A 99 0.20 18.14 -9.13
N ALA A 100 1.29 18.03 -9.90
CA ALA A 100 1.85 19.20 -10.57
C ALA A 100 0.76 19.83 -11.45
N ASP A 101 0.46 21.11 -11.20
CA ASP A 101 -0.45 21.92 -11.99
C ASP A 101 0.08 21.99 -13.43
N SER A 102 -0.39 21.06 -14.25
CA SER A 102 -0.26 21.03 -15.69
C SER A 102 -1.52 20.34 -16.21
N SER A 103 -2.14 20.96 -17.18
CA SER A 103 -3.53 20.77 -17.61
C SER A 103 -3.81 19.44 -18.34
N HIS A 104 -3.29 18.31 -17.83
CA HIS A 104 -3.67 16.97 -18.29
C HIS A 104 -3.45 15.92 -17.18
N PRO A 105 -4.41 15.00 -16.92
CA PRO A 105 -4.32 13.98 -15.85
C PRO A 105 -3.20 12.93 -16.02
N TYR A 106 -2.34 13.06 -17.04
CA TYR A 106 -1.25 12.12 -17.36
C TYR A 106 0.15 12.68 -17.13
N ALA A 107 0.28 13.81 -16.43
CA ALA A 107 1.51 14.20 -15.75
C ALA A 107 1.81 13.27 -14.54
N LEU A 108 1.67 11.95 -14.73
CA LEU A 108 2.05 10.92 -13.78
C LEU A 108 3.55 10.65 -13.89
N ALA A 109 4.34 11.67 -13.56
CA ALA A 109 5.35 11.41 -12.56
C ALA A 109 4.68 11.81 -11.24
N CYS A 110 3.99 10.88 -10.58
CA CYS A 110 3.78 11.05 -9.14
C CYS A 110 5.18 11.14 -8.56
N VAL A 111 5.64 12.35 -8.31
CA VAL A 111 6.92 12.56 -7.68
C VAL A 111 6.67 12.53 -6.20
N ASP A 112 7.52 11.81 -5.49
CA ASP A 112 7.58 11.93 -4.05
C ASP A 112 7.80 13.42 -3.72
N SER A 113 6.91 14.02 -2.94
CA SER A 113 6.95 15.46 -2.66
C SER A 113 8.16 15.89 -1.83
N VAL A 114 8.84 14.94 -1.19
CA VAL A 114 10.02 15.16 -0.33
C VAL A 114 11.32 15.03 -1.12
N SER A 115 11.38 14.10 -2.07
CA SER A 115 12.58 13.71 -2.82
C SER A 115 12.54 14.09 -4.30
N GLY A 116 11.37 14.46 -4.83
CA GLY A 116 11.16 14.77 -6.25
C GLY A 116 11.32 13.57 -7.19
N LYS A 117 11.47 12.35 -6.65
CA LYS A 117 11.71 11.13 -7.44
C LYS A 117 10.40 10.62 -8.06
N PRO A 118 10.37 10.24 -9.35
CA PRO A 118 9.23 9.56 -9.95
C PRO A 118 8.95 8.23 -9.24
N LEU A 119 7.71 8.05 -8.80
CA LEU A 119 7.22 6.84 -8.15
C LEU A 119 6.77 5.80 -9.19
N SER A 120 7.04 4.53 -8.93
CA SER A 120 6.49 3.39 -9.65
C SER A 120 5.01 3.17 -9.31
N LEU A 121 4.29 2.41 -10.14
CA LEU A 121 2.89 2.07 -9.88
C LEU A 121 2.69 1.36 -8.52
N GLY A 122 3.64 0.49 -8.13
CA GLY A 122 3.64 -0.14 -6.81
C GLY A 122 3.70 0.91 -5.69
N GLU A 123 4.68 1.81 -5.74
CA GLU A 123 4.87 2.86 -4.72
C GLU A 123 3.70 3.84 -4.66
N VAL A 124 3.08 4.17 -5.80
CA VAL A 124 1.87 5.00 -5.84
C VAL A 124 0.70 4.26 -5.19
N ASN A 125 0.48 3.00 -5.54
CA ASN A 125 -0.59 2.20 -4.96
C ASN A 125 -0.43 2.03 -3.44
N ASP A 126 0.79 1.78 -2.96
CA ASP A 126 1.08 1.63 -1.53
C ASP A 126 0.78 2.93 -0.77
N ARG A 127 1.26 4.07 -1.27
CA ARG A 127 1.06 5.37 -0.62
C ARG A 127 -0.38 5.87 -0.68
N VAL A 128 -1.08 5.58 -1.78
CA VAL A 128 -2.48 5.95 -1.91
C VAL A 128 -3.38 5.00 -1.10
N ALA A 129 -3.00 3.73 -0.95
CA ALA A 129 -3.64 2.83 0.00
C ALA A 129 -3.49 3.32 1.44
N GLU A 130 -2.29 3.82 1.81
CA GLU A 130 -2.02 4.43 3.11
C GLU A 130 -2.76 5.76 3.32
N ALA A 131 -2.86 6.62 2.29
CA ALA A 131 -3.42 7.97 2.41
C ALA A 131 -4.94 8.05 2.25
N SER A 132 -5.61 7.06 1.66
CA SER A 132 -7.02 7.20 1.27
C SER A 132 -7.89 5.96 1.48
N GLY A 133 -7.42 4.92 2.17
CA GLY A 133 -8.27 3.76 2.48
C GLY A 133 -8.86 3.09 1.22
N SER A 134 -8.05 2.99 0.15
CA SER A 134 -8.35 2.46 -1.20
C SER A 134 -8.61 3.54 -2.26
N CYS A 135 -7.57 3.93 -2.99
CA CYS A 135 -7.73 4.33 -4.38
C CYS A 135 -7.12 3.24 -5.26
N ALA A 136 -7.96 2.46 -5.90
CA ALA A 136 -7.51 1.63 -7.00
C ALA A 136 -7.21 2.56 -8.18
N VAL A 137 -5.93 2.79 -8.50
CA VAL A 137 -5.57 3.40 -9.78
C VAL A 137 -6.10 2.46 -10.86
N SER A 138 -7.12 2.92 -11.59
CA SER A 138 -7.91 2.04 -12.43
C SER A 138 -7.15 1.71 -13.72
N LEU A 139 -7.42 0.52 -14.25
CA LEU A 139 -6.86 0.02 -15.51
C LEU A 139 -7.00 1.03 -16.66
N GLU A 140 -8.11 1.77 -16.67
CA GLU A 140 -8.46 2.77 -17.66
C GLU A 140 -7.46 3.92 -17.72
N VAL A 141 -6.85 4.29 -16.58
CA VAL A 141 -5.85 5.37 -16.49
C VAL A 141 -4.62 5.02 -17.33
N PHE A 142 -4.06 3.83 -17.19
CA PHE A 142 -2.89 3.42 -17.98
C PHE A 142 -3.23 3.28 -19.46
N MET A 143 -4.39 2.69 -19.75
CA MET A 143 -4.86 2.54 -21.13
C MET A 143 -5.01 3.90 -21.82
N GLU A 144 -5.49 4.91 -21.13
CA GLU A 144 -5.62 6.25 -21.68
C GLU A 144 -4.28 6.99 -21.75
N GLY A 145 -3.37 6.79 -20.79
CA GLY A 145 -2.00 7.31 -20.85
C GLY A 145 -1.25 6.84 -22.11
N THR A 146 -1.53 5.63 -22.60
CA THR A 146 -0.96 5.18 -23.89
C THR A 146 -1.47 5.95 -25.10
N ARG A 147 -2.52 6.79 -24.97
CA ARG A 147 -3.06 7.66 -26.03
C ARG A 147 -2.58 9.11 -25.90
N ALA A 148 -1.70 9.39 -24.94
CA ALA A 148 -1.16 10.72 -24.72
C ALA A 148 -0.49 11.30 -25.97
N VAL A 149 -0.53 12.63 -26.09
CA VAL A 149 0.14 13.36 -27.18
C VAL A 149 1.67 13.24 -27.04
N ASP A 150 2.18 13.33 -25.81
CA ASP A 150 3.61 13.16 -25.52
C ASP A 150 4.04 11.68 -25.61
N ALA A 151 5.06 11.41 -26.41
CA ALA A 151 5.65 10.09 -26.54
C ALA A 151 6.22 9.56 -25.22
N ARG A 152 6.75 10.44 -24.37
CA ARG A 152 7.28 10.04 -23.06
C ARG A 152 6.17 9.48 -22.17
N GLU A 153 5.02 10.15 -22.14
CA GLU A 153 3.85 9.69 -21.39
C GLU A 153 3.35 8.34 -21.92
N ARG A 154 3.22 8.20 -23.25
CA ARG A 154 2.84 6.93 -23.88
C ARG A 154 3.77 5.79 -23.49
N ARG A 155 5.08 6.03 -23.50
CA ARG A 155 6.09 5.04 -23.12
C ARG A 155 6.01 4.65 -21.65
N LEU A 156 5.83 5.62 -20.75
CA LEU A 156 5.68 5.35 -19.32
C LEU A 156 4.42 4.52 -19.05
N ALA A 157 3.30 4.89 -19.67
CA ALA A 157 2.06 4.13 -19.57
C ALA A 157 2.24 2.69 -20.10
N LEU A 158 2.89 2.52 -21.26
CA LEU A 158 3.19 1.19 -21.81
C LEU A 158 4.07 0.33 -20.90
N ARG A 159 5.06 0.94 -20.23
CA ARG A 159 5.89 0.23 -19.27
C ARG A 159 5.06 -0.35 -18.12
N GLU A 160 4.06 0.40 -17.65
CA GLU A 160 3.16 -0.11 -16.61
C GLU A 160 2.20 -1.21 -17.09
N LEU A 161 2.01 -1.34 -18.42
CA LEU A 161 1.30 -2.47 -19.04
C LEU A 161 2.17 -3.71 -19.25
N CYS A 162 3.47 -3.65 -18.91
CA CYS A 162 4.41 -4.76 -19.14
C CYS A 162 4.08 -5.96 -18.25
N PRO A 163 4.17 -7.22 -18.75
CA PRO A 163 3.80 -8.37 -17.93
C PRO A 163 4.66 -8.54 -16.68
N CYS A 164 5.93 -8.09 -16.67
CA CYS A 164 6.73 -8.06 -15.44
C CYS A 164 6.10 -7.20 -14.32
N HIS A 165 5.33 -6.16 -14.67
CA HIS A 165 4.62 -5.30 -13.72
C HIS A 165 3.21 -5.86 -13.42
N VAL A 166 2.45 -6.19 -14.46
CA VAL A 166 1.03 -6.58 -14.34
C VAL A 166 0.86 -7.99 -13.78
N LYS A 167 1.74 -8.93 -14.14
CA LYS A 167 1.73 -10.35 -13.74
C LYS A 167 0.39 -11.06 -13.94
N LYS A 168 -0.41 -10.55 -14.88
CA LYS A 168 -1.72 -11.08 -15.26
C LYS A 168 -1.87 -11.02 -16.77
N ASP A 169 -2.59 -11.99 -17.29
CA ASP A 169 -2.89 -12.09 -18.69
C ASP A 169 -4.21 -11.37 -19.01
N ILE A 170 -4.10 -10.17 -19.61
CA ILE A 170 -5.23 -9.28 -19.84
C ILE A 170 -5.29 -8.93 -21.32
N ASP A 171 -6.29 -9.47 -22.02
CA ASP A 171 -6.44 -9.32 -23.47
C ASP A 171 -6.45 -7.87 -23.96
N VAL A 172 -7.04 -6.95 -23.19
CA VAL A 172 -7.11 -5.54 -23.58
C VAL A 172 -5.72 -4.89 -23.61
N PHE A 173 -4.79 -5.34 -22.77
CA PHE A 173 -3.41 -4.84 -22.75
C PHE A 173 -2.66 -5.31 -23.98
N TRP A 174 -2.77 -6.59 -24.31
CA TRP A 174 -2.12 -7.15 -25.49
C TRP A 174 -2.59 -6.48 -26.78
N LYS A 175 -3.91 -6.30 -26.93
CA LYS A 175 -4.49 -5.56 -28.07
C LYS A 175 -3.93 -4.14 -28.15
N ARG A 176 -3.75 -3.47 -27.01
CA ARG A 176 -3.19 -2.12 -26.99
C ARG A 176 -1.71 -2.08 -27.34
N ILE A 177 -0.90 -2.97 -26.76
CA ILE A 177 0.53 -3.10 -27.03
C ILE A 177 0.76 -3.35 -28.52
N MET A 178 0.02 -4.30 -29.12
CA MET A 178 0.10 -4.60 -30.55
C MET A 178 -0.30 -3.41 -31.44
N ALA A 179 -1.33 -2.65 -31.05
CA ALA A 179 -1.73 -1.45 -31.78
C ALA A 179 -0.65 -0.35 -31.80
N MET A 180 0.31 -0.39 -30.87
CA MET A 180 1.38 0.60 -30.74
C MET A 180 2.69 0.20 -31.44
N VAL A 181 2.71 -0.95 -32.14
CA VAL A 181 3.87 -1.40 -32.93
C VAL A 181 4.34 -0.35 -33.95
N ASN A 182 3.42 0.46 -34.46
CA ASN A 182 3.70 1.54 -35.42
C ASN A 182 3.67 2.94 -34.80
N ASP A 183 3.87 3.07 -33.48
CA ASP A 183 3.96 4.40 -32.84
C ASP A 183 5.02 5.25 -33.55
N PRO A 184 4.80 6.56 -33.80
CA PRO A 184 5.79 7.39 -34.47
C PRO A 184 7.12 7.48 -33.70
N ASP A 185 7.10 7.34 -32.38
CA ASP A 185 8.29 7.47 -31.55
C ASP A 185 9.05 6.14 -31.37
N PRO A 186 10.37 6.10 -31.63
CA PRO A 186 11.16 4.88 -31.55
C PRO A 186 11.37 4.37 -30.11
N ASP A 187 11.32 5.21 -29.08
CA ASP A 187 11.39 4.75 -27.69
C ASP A 187 10.08 4.05 -27.27
N VAL A 188 8.94 4.52 -27.79
CA VAL A 188 7.65 3.83 -27.62
C VAL A 188 7.67 2.47 -28.32
N ARG A 189 8.09 2.38 -29.59
CA ARG A 189 8.18 1.10 -30.31
C ARG A 189 9.17 0.13 -29.65
N TYR A 190 10.27 0.64 -29.09
CA TYR A 190 11.20 -0.19 -28.32
C TYR A 190 10.54 -0.77 -27.05
N GLN A 191 9.75 0.02 -26.33
CA GLN A 191 9.00 -0.47 -25.18
C GLN A 191 7.94 -1.50 -25.58
N VAL A 192 7.28 -1.32 -26.73
CA VAL A 192 6.35 -2.32 -27.29
C VAL A 192 7.08 -3.65 -27.53
N LEU A 193 8.26 -3.62 -28.18
CA LEU A 193 9.06 -4.82 -28.38
C LEU A 193 9.40 -5.51 -27.06
N HIS A 194 9.82 -4.75 -26.04
CA HIS A 194 10.10 -5.30 -24.72
C HIS A 194 8.88 -6.01 -24.14
N ASN A 195 7.71 -5.35 -24.11
CA ASN A 195 6.50 -5.96 -23.56
C ASN A 195 6.06 -7.23 -24.30
N LEU A 196 6.27 -7.30 -25.61
CA LEU A 196 5.97 -8.50 -26.41
C LEU A 196 6.90 -9.68 -26.07
N CYS A 197 8.11 -9.40 -25.61
CA CYS A 197 9.17 -10.36 -25.32
C CYS A 197 9.40 -10.61 -23.82
N ASP A 198 8.53 -10.09 -22.96
CA ASP A 198 8.66 -10.15 -21.49
C ASP A 198 7.53 -10.99 -20.88
N GLY A 199 7.33 -12.20 -21.41
CA GLY A 199 6.34 -13.16 -20.89
C GLY A 199 4.97 -13.09 -21.58
N SER A 200 4.92 -12.79 -22.87
CA SER A 200 3.66 -12.86 -23.61
C SER A 200 3.18 -14.33 -23.74
N PRO A 201 1.85 -14.55 -23.68
CA PRO A 201 1.29 -15.89 -23.57
C PRO A 201 1.31 -16.64 -24.90
N LEU A 202 1.47 -17.97 -24.82
CA LEU A 202 1.60 -18.86 -26.00
C LEU A 202 0.44 -18.73 -27.00
N ARG A 203 -0.80 -18.46 -26.55
CA ARG A 203 -1.94 -18.29 -27.47
C ARG A 203 -1.77 -17.11 -28.44
N LEU A 204 -0.92 -16.14 -28.11
CA LEU A 204 -0.66 -14.94 -28.91
C LEU A 204 0.61 -15.06 -29.75
N GLU A 205 1.28 -16.21 -29.74
CA GLU A 205 2.56 -16.42 -30.44
C GLU A 205 2.53 -15.90 -31.88
N ALA A 206 1.54 -16.30 -32.68
CA ALA A 206 1.45 -15.90 -34.09
C ALA A 206 1.37 -14.37 -34.26
N ASP A 207 0.55 -13.69 -33.44
CA ASP A 207 0.37 -12.25 -33.50
C ASP A 207 1.61 -11.50 -32.99
N VAL A 208 2.24 -12.02 -31.93
CA VAL A 208 3.48 -11.49 -31.35
C VAL A 208 4.63 -11.57 -32.34
N ILE A 209 4.83 -12.73 -32.97
CA ILE A 209 5.88 -12.91 -33.97
C ILE A 209 5.64 -12.01 -35.18
N ALA A 210 4.41 -11.90 -35.67
CA ALA A 210 4.07 -10.97 -36.76
C ALA A 210 4.39 -9.50 -36.40
N ALA A 211 4.09 -9.09 -35.16
CA ALA A 211 4.45 -7.75 -34.67
C ALA A 211 5.97 -7.54 -34.61
N ILE A 212 6.73 -8.53 -34.14
CA ILE A 212 8.20 -8.46 -34.09
C ILE A 212 8.79 -8.42 -35.51
N GLU A 213 8.21 -9.10 -36.49
CA GLU A 213 8.63 -9.04 -37.90
C GLU A 213 8.42 -7.66 -38.53
N ILE A 214 7.39 -6.91 -38.11
CA ILE A 214 7.26 -5.50 -38.48
C ILE A 214 8.44 -4.70 -37.90
N LEU A 215 8.71 -4.86 -36.60
CA LEU A 215 9.79 -4.17 -35.89
C LEU A 215 11.18 -4.59 -36.36
N HIS A 216 11.34 -5.76 -36.97
CA HIS A 216 12.58 -6.21 -37.60
C HIS A 216 13.05 -5.25 -38.72
N ASN A 217 12.11 -4.60 -39.39
CA ASN A 217 12.35 -3.65 -40.47
C ASN A 217 12.18 -2.19 -40.02
N ASP A 218 12.24 -1.93 -38.71
CA ASP A 218 12.07 -0.58 -38.17
C ASP A 218 13.11 0.42 -38.72
N ALA A 219 12.67 1.66 -38.94
CA ALA A 219 13.54 2.75 -39.37
C ALA A 219 14.61 3.08 -38.30
N ASP A 220 14.26 2.92 -37.02
CA ASP A 220 15.21 3.04 -35.93
C ASP A 220 16.07 1.78 -35.80
N LYS A 221 17.39 1.96 -35.91
CA LYS A 221 18.35 0.86 -35.92
C LYS A 221 18.42 0.11 -34.59
N ARG A 222 18.08 0.75 -33.45
CA ARG A 222 18.10 0.10 -32.14
C ARG A 222 16.92 -0.85 -32.02
N VAL A 223 15.72 -0.42 -32.40
CA VAL A 223 14.52 -1.27 -32.45
C VAL A 223 14.74 -2.44 -33.40
N ALA A 224 15.14 -2.16 -34.65
CA ALA A 224 15.36 -3.20 -35.66
C ALA A 224 16.43 -4.22 -35.26
N ARG A 225 17.51 -3.79 -34.61
CA ARG A 225 18.54 -4.70 -34.10
C ARG A 225 18.02 -5.58 -32.96
N ALA A 226 17.22 -5.03 -32.05
CA ALA A 226 16.64 -5.80 -30.95
C ALA A 226 15.66 -6.85 -31.47
N ALA A 227 14.74 -6.48 -32.36
CA ALA A 227 13.78 -7.39 -32.98
C ALA A 227 14.49 -8.52 -33.77
N ARG A 228 15.57 -8.19 -34.49
CA ARG A 228 16.43 -9.18 -35.15
C ARG A 228 16.98 -10.24 -34.19
N ARG A 229 17.47 -9.83 -33.02
CA ARG A 229 18.01 -10.77 -32.02
C ARG A 229 16.92 -11.71 -31.52
N VAL A 230 15.75 -11.17 -31.19
CA VAL A 230 14.60 -11.97 -30.73
C VAL A 230 14.21 -13.00 -31.79
N LEU A 231 14.03 -12.60 -33.06
CA LEU A 231 13.67 -13.54 -34.12
C LEU A 231 14.74 -14.59 -34.39
N VAL A 232 16.02 -14.26 -34.22
CA VAL A 232 17.11 -15.25 -34.33
C VAL A 232 17.00 -16.30 -33.21
N GLU A 233 16.69 -15.88 -31.99
CA GLU A 233 16.51 -16.79 -30.87
C GLU A 233 15.26 -17.65 -31.04
N TYR A 234 14.12 -17.04 -31.37
CA TYR A 234 12.88 -17.73 -31.66
C TYR A 234 13.04 -18.82 -32.74
N ARG A 235 13.77 -18.53 -33.82
CA ARG A 235 14.03 -19.54 -34.87
C ARG A 235 14.91 -20.71 -34.41
N LYS A 236 15.71 -20.54 -33.37
CA LYS A 236 16.58 -21.58 -32.81
C LYS A 236 15.86 -22.41 -31.75
N THR A 237 15.12 -21.77 -30.86
CA THR A 237 14.58 -22.39 -29.63
C THR A 237 13.06 -22.51 -29.62
N GLY A 238 12.36 -21.74 -30.46
CA GLY A 238 10.92 -21.53 -30.36
C GLY A 238 10.50 -20.54 -29.28
N ASP A 239 11.45 -19.94 -28.55
CA ASP A 239 11.17 -18.99 -27.48
C ASP A 239 11.47 -17.54 -27.90
N TRP A 240 10.52 -16.64 -27.64
CA TRP A 240 10.63 -15.21 -27.91
C TRP A 240 10.63 -14.37 -26.63
N ASN A 241 10.38 -14.97 -25.47
CA ASN A 241 10.35 -14.28 -24.19
C ASN A 241 11.77 -14.12 -23.60
N VAL A 242 12.61 -13.39 -24.33
CA VAL A 242 14.08 -13.38 -24.14
C VAL A 242 14.65 -11.99 -23.84
N MET A 243 13.79 -10.99 -23.56
CA MET A 243 14.21 -9.62 -23.24
C MET A 243 14.14 -9.30 -21.75
#